data_AF-A0A109FC37-F1
#
_entry.id   AF-A0A109FC37-F1
#
_cell.length_a   1.000
_cell.length_b   1.000
_cell.length_c   1.000
_cell.angle_alpha   90.00
_cell.angle_beta   90.00
_cell.angle_gamma   90.00
#
_symmetry.space_group_name_H-M   'P 1'
#
loop_
_entity.id
_entity.type
_entity.pdbx_description
1 polymer ?
#
loop_
_entity_poly.entity_id
_entity_poly.type
_entity_poly.pdbx_seq_one_letter_code
_entity_poly.pdbx_strand_id
1 'polypeptide(L)'
;MVSCYECGSSGHPTCLEWDDWSLVKRVKSYPWLCQECKRCEVCDEKGPDDDEEADDDLMFCDACDRGWHRLCLDPPLAAVPRGKW
;
A
#
# COMPACT_ATOMS: atom_id res chain seq x y z
N MET A 1 1.08 10.79 -14.72
CA MET A 1 1.44 10.90 -13.30
C MET A 1 0.28 10.39 -12.44
N VAL A 2 0.62 9.95 -11.23
CA VAL A 2 -0.29 9.60 -10.14
C VAL A 2 0.21 10.38 -8.93
N SER A 3 -0.69 10.98 -8.17
CA SER A 3 -0.39 12.00 -7.16
C SER A 3 -1.00 11.60 -5.84
N CYS A 4 -0.20 11.65 -4.78
CA CYS A 4 -0.64 11.36 -3.42
C CYS A 4 -1.68 12.38 -3.00
N TYR A 5 -2.80 11.90 -2.47
CA TYR A 5 -3.88 12.75 -2.00
C TYR A 5 -3.48 13.63 -0.80
N GLU A 6 -2.54 13.17 0.04
CA GLU A 6 -2.16 13.88 1.27
C GLU A 6 -0.98 14.82 1.11
N CYS A 7 0.17 14.31 0.63
CA CYS A 7 1.39 15.11 0.53
C CYS A 7 1.60 15.77 -0.84
N GLY A 8 0.77 15.44 -1.84
CA GLY A 8 0.88 15.96 -3.21
C GLY A 8 2.04 15.38 -4.03
N SER A 9 2.93 14.58 -3.43
CA SER A 9 4.02 13.89 -4.13
C SER A 9 3.48 13.08 -5.30
N SER A 10 4.15 13.19 -6.45
CA SER A 10 3.67 12.64 -7.71
C SER A 10 4.73 11.75 -8.35
N GLY A 11 4.30 10.62 -8.89
CA GLY A 11 5.15 9.66 -9.59
C GLY A 11 4.65 9.38 -11.01
N HIS A 12 5.57 9.09 -11.93
CA HIS A 12 5.21 8.43 -13.18
C HIS A 12 4.93 6.94 -12.89
N PRO A 13 3.88 6.32 -13.46
CA PRO A 13 3.63 4.89 -13.26
C PRO A 13 4.84 4.00 -13.56
N THR A 14 5.63 4.34 -14.59
CA THR A 14 6.86 3.62 -14.94
C THR A 14 7.99 3.80 -13.93
N CYS A 15 8.04 4.93 -13.20
CA CYS A 15 9.02 5.15 -12.13
C CYS A 15 8.59 4.48 -10.82
N LEU A 16 7.30 4.19 -10.66
CA LEU A 16 6.74 3.41 -9.54
C LEU A 16 6.74 1.90 -9.83
N GLU A 17 7.39 1.48 -10.93
CA GLU A 17 7.50 0.08 -11.34
C GLU A 17 6.15 -0.63 -11.54
N TRP A 18 5.10 0.12 -11.89
CA TRP A 18 3.80 -0.45 -12.19
C TRP A 18 3.73 -0.92 -13.64
N ASP A 19 3.91 -2.24 -13.85
CA ASP A 19 3.78 -2.90 -15.15
C ASP A 19 2.33 -3.06 -15.63
N ASP A 20 1.37 -3.09 -14.70
CA ASP A 20 -0.05 -3.26 -15.02
C ASP A 20 -0.80 -1.91 -15.13
N TRP A 21 -1.31 -1.59 -16.32
CA TRP A 21 -2.08 -0.35 -16.51
C TRP A 21 -3.47 -0.39 -15.86
N SER A 22 -3.97 -1.56 -15.49
CA SER A 22 -5.24 -1.69 -14.76
C SER A 22 -5.08 -1.22 -13.31
N LEU A 23 -3.91 -1.45 -12.70
CA LEU A 23 -3.51 -0.83 -11.44
C LEU A 23 -3.54 0.70 -11.54
N VAL A 24 -2.90 1.27 -12.58
CA VAL A 24 -2.89 2.74 -12.80
C VAL A 24 -4.30 3.32 -12.90
N LYS A 25 -5.20 2.65 -13.63
CA LYS A 25 -6.60 3.06 -13.72
C LYS A 25 -7.30 3.00 -12.36
N ARG A 26 -7.02 1.95 -11.58
CA ARG A 26 -7.64 1.73 -10.26
C ARG A 26 -7.16 2.74 -9.24
N VAL A 27 -5.85 2.98 -9.09
CA VAL A 27 -5.34 3.99 -8.15
C VAL A 27 -5.82 5.40 -8.46
N LYS A 28 -6.12 5.70 -9.73
CA LYS A 28 -6.70 6.98 -10.14
C LYS A 28 -8.20 7.10 -9.83
N SER A 29 -8.87 6.03 -9.45
CA SER A 29 -10.31 6.04 -9.17
C SER A 29 -10.64 6.37 -7.70
N TYR A 30 -9.65 6.57 -6.83
CA TYR A 30 -9.82 6.95 -5.42
C TYR A 30 -8.63 7.79 -4.92
N PRO A 31 -8.70 8.31 -3.67
CA PRO A 31 -7.62 9.07 -3.04
C PRO A 31 -6.38 8.21 -2.73
N TRP A 32 -5.58 7.92 -3.75
CA TRP A 32 -4.35 7.15 -3.59
C TRP A 32 -3.34 7.88 -2.70
N LEU A 33 -2.66 7.12 -1.83
CA LEU A 33 -1.59 7.60 -0.96
C LEU A 33 -0.24 7.13 -1.50
N CYS A 34 0.85 7.89 -1.36
CA CYS A 34 2.19 7.36 -1.66
C CYS A 34 2.67 6.39 -0.57
N GLN A 35 3.79 5.72 -0.80
CA GLN A 35 4.47 4.81 0.16
C GLN A 35 4.66 5.49 1.53
N GLU A 36 5.18 6.72 1.51
CA GLU A 36 5.39 7.54 2.72
C GLU A 36 4.11 7.99 3.43
N CYS A 37 2.95 7.97 2.76
CA CYS A 37 1.66 8.33 3.38
C CYS A 37 0.75 7.13 3.62
N LYS A 38 1.08 5.96 3.07
CA LYS A 38 0.24 4.76 3.11
C LYS A 38 -0.07 4.36 4.54
N ARG A 39 -1.33 4.01 4.80
CA ARG A 39 -1.81 3.48 6.08
C ARG A 39 -2.66 2.24 5.82
N CYS A 40 -2.91 1.48 6.88
CA CYS A 40 -3.83 0.35 6.81
C CYS A 40 -5.26 0.83 6.60
N GLU A 41 -5.99 0.25 5.64
CA GLU A 41 -7.41 0.58 5.39
C GLU A 41 -8.36 0.15 6.53
N VAL A 42 -7.86 -0.54 7.56
CA VAL A 42 -8.65 -1.05 8.68
C VAL A 42 -8.45 -0.21 9.95
N CYS A 43 -7.20 0.01 10.37
CA CYS A 43 -6.89 0.80 11.58
C CYS A 43 -6.49 2.26 11.30
N ASP A 44 -6.25 2.63 10.04
CA ASP A 44 -5.73 3.95 9.65
C ASP A 44 -4.40 4.31 10.34
N GLU A 45 -3.57 3.31 10.61
CA GLU A 45 -2.23 3.46 11.18
C GLU A 45 -1.16 2.93 10.21
N LYS A 46 0.07 3.46 10.32
CA LYS A 46 1.23 3.02 9.53
C LYS A 46 1.99 1.84 10.13
N GLY A 47 1.85 1.63 11.45
CA GLY A 47 2.77 0.83 12.25
C GLY A 47 3.91 1.68 12.85
N PRO A 48 4.68 1.15 13.81
CA PRO A 48 5.81 1.87 14.41
C PRO A 48 6.88 2.14 13.34
N ASP A 49 7.24 3.41 13.18
CA ASP A 49 8.20 3.95 12.19
C ASP A 49 9.66 3.52 12.44
N ASP A 50 9.91 2.63 13.42
CA ASP A 50 11.25 2.24 13.86
C ASP A 50 11.40 0.72 13.84
N ASP A 51 12.58 0.28 13.40
CA ASP A 51 13.09 -1.07 13.18
C ASP A 51 13.08 -1.95 14.44
N GLU A 52 11.93 -2.11 15.11
CA GLU A 52 11.81 -2.93 16.32
C GLU A 52 10.51 -3.74 16.27
N GLU A 53 10.69 -4.99 15.86
CA GLU A 53 9.75 -6.13 15.91
C GLU A 53 8.86 -6.32 14.67
N ALA A 54 9.29 -7.28 13.86
CA ALA A 54 8.82 -7.65 12.52
C ALA A 54 7.37 -8.20 12.41
N ASP A 55 6.42 -7.74 13.23
CA ASP A 55 5.03 -8.25 13.22
C ASP A 55 3.96 -7.28 12.69
N ASP A 56 4.28 -6.01 12.46
CA ASP A 56 3.37 -5.00 11.93
C ASP A 56 3.71 -4.58 10.48
N ASP A 57 4.00 -5.57 9.63
CA ASP A 57 4.36 -5.32 8.21
C ASP A 57 3.12 -4.81 7.45
N LEU A 58 3.11 -3.53 7.10
CA LEU A 58 2.09 -2.91 6.25
C LEU A 58 2.30 -3.36 4.80
N MET A 59 1.47 -4.28 4.33
CA MET A 59 1.54 -4.83 2.98
C MET A 59 0.75 -3.99 1.98
N PHE A 60 1.17 -4.00 0.72
CA PHE A 60 0.48 -3.31 -0.37
C PHE A 60 -0.14 -4.31 -1.34
N CYS A 61 -1.41 -4.11 -1.72
CA CYS A 61 -2.06 -4.97 -2.71
C CYS A 61 -1.54 -4.69 -4.12
N ASP A 62 -1.14 -5.72 -4.86
CA ASP A 62 -0.62 -5.58 -6.23
C ASP A 62 -1.69 -5.11 -7.24
N ALA A 63 -2.97 -5.27 -6.92
CA ALA A 63 -4.07 -4.89 -7.79
C ALA A 63 -4.59 -3.47 -7.55
N CYS A 64 -4.31 -2.86 -6.38
CA CYS A 64 -4.86 -1.55 -6.01
C CYS A 64 -3.93 -0.66 -5.17
N ASP A 65 -2.76 -1.11 -4.78
CA ASP A 65 -1.75 -0.32 -4.04
C ASP A 65 -2.28 0.28 -2.71
N ARG A 66 -3.36 -0.27 -2.15
CA ARG A 66 -3.83 0.04 -0.78
C ARG A 66 -3.01 -0.73 0.24
N GLY A 67 -2.95 -0.20 1.47
CA GLY A 67 -2.19 -0.78 2.57
C GLY A 67 -3.05 -1.62 3.52
N TRP A 68 -2.52 -2.75 3.98
CA TRP A 68 -3.09 -3.53 5.08
C TRP A 68 -2.01 -4.16 5.93
N HIS A 69 -2.15 -4.06 7.25
CA HIS A 69 -1.39 -4.93 8.14
C HIS A 69 -1.87 -6.37 8.00
N ARG A 70 -0.94 -7.32 8.07
CA ARG A 70 -1.23 -8.76 8.07
C ARG A 70 -2.31 -9.17 9.07
N LEU A 71 -2.25 -8.59 10.26
CA LEU A 71 -3.14 -8.91 11.38
C LEU A 71 -4.50 -8.21 11.31
N CYS A 72 -4.63 -7.14 10.51
CA CYS A 72 -5.89 -6.45 10.30
C CYS A 72 -6.80 -7.11 9.26
N LEU A 73 -6.31 -8.14 8.56
CA LEU A 73 -7.08 -8.90 7.58
C LEU A 73 -8.03 -9.90 8.28
N ASP A 74 -9.11 -10.27 7.60
CA ASP A 74 -10.06 -11.29 8.06
C ASP A 74 -10.15 -12.41 7.00
N PRO A 75 -9.57 -13.61 7.26
CA PRO A 75 -8.76 -13.98 8.43
C PRO A 75 -7.36 -13.34 8.43
N PRO A 76 -6.72 -13.17 9.60
CA PRO A 76 -5.39 -12.60 9.70
C PRO A 76 -4.33 -13.50 9.05
N LEU A 77 -3.32 -12.89 8.42
CA LEU A 77 -2.24 -13.61 7.75
C LEU A 77 -1.08 -13.85 8.71
N ALA A 78 -0.68 -15.11 8.87
CA ALA A 78 0.44 -15.50 9.74
C ALA A 78 1.81 -15.08 9.18
N ALA A 79 1.92 -14.85 7.87
CA ALA A 79 3.14 -14.43 7.20
C ALA A 79 2.80 -13.70 5.89
N VAL A 80 3.74 -12.90 5.40
CA VAL A 80 3.62 -12.26 4.08
C VAL A 80 3.50 -13.34 3.00
N PRO A 81 2.47 -13.30 2.13
CA PRO A 81 2.31 -14.25 1.04
C PRO A 81 3.49 -14.23 0.07
N ARG A 82 3.77 -15.38 -0.55
CA ARG A 82 4.79 -15.43 -1.62
C ARG A 82 4.17 -15.00 -2.94
N GLY A 83 4.75 -13.98 -3.57
CA GLY A 83 4.31 -13.49 -4.88
C GLY A 83 3.20 -12.44 -4.74
N LYS A 84 2.35 -12.34 -5.76
CA LYS A 84 1.32 -11.30 -5.84
C LYS A 84 0.22 -11.50 -4.78
N TRP A 85 -0.20 -10.41 -4.15
CA TRP A 85 -1.27 -10.38 -3.14
C TRP A 85 -2.40 -9.41 -3.52
#